data_AF-A0A5C7PRA6-F1
#
_entry.id   AF-A0A5C7PRA6-F1
#
_cell.length_a   1.000
_cell.length_b   1.000
_cell.length_c   1.000
_cell.angle_alpha   90.00
_cell.angle_beta   90.00
_cell.angle_gamma   90.00
#
_symmetry.space_group_name_H-M   'P 1'
#
loop_
_entity.id
_entity.type
_entity.pdbx_description
1 polymer ?
#
loop_
_entity_poly.entity_id
_entity_poly.type
_entity_poly.pdbx_seq_one_letter_code
_entity_poly.pdbx_strand_id
1 'polypeptide(L)'
;MKKALLLPALVAAFPLAATAQTNVTLYGIADAAVGAADRGSSVGNSMQVFSGVQSTSRFGLRGSEDLGGGLKAVMNLEAGYSIDDGTSDASSSGLFQRRAVVGLEGGFGTVLLGRDYTPGYTLAQISDVMSYGLFGNLLAVQSPWGTSAGSSGAAQIAAPASNLGYASRVSNGLHYTSPVIAGGLRIRALYASGERDVDTATVKKSAGNVMGVGASYASGP
;
A
#
# COMPACT_ATOMS: atom_id res chain seq x y z
N MET A 1 -20.52 50.87 -20.27
CA MET A 1 -20.44 51.06 -18.80
C MET A 1 -21.83 50.71 -18.25
N LYS A 2 -22.10 49.75 -17.37
CA LYS A 2 -21.36 49.09 -16.28
C LYS A 2 -21.82 47.62 -16.18
N LYS A 3 -20.94 46.76 -15.68
CA LYS A 3 -21.13 45.32 -15.39
C LYS A 3 -21.88 45.11 -14.06
N ALA A 4 -22.18 43.83 -13.78
CA ALA A 4 -22.60 43.21 -12.51
C ALA A 4 -24.12 43.03 -12.38
N LEU A 5 -24.69 41.92 -11.90
CA LEU A 5 -24.17 40.70 -11.27
C LEU A 5 -25.33 39.68 -11.26
N LEU A 6 -25.04 38.43 -10.87
CA LEU A 6 -25.97 37.37 -10.40
C LEU A 6 -26.45 36.37 -11.46
N LEU A 7 -25.73 35.25 -11.58
CA LEU A 7 -26.23 33.89 -11.28
C LEU A 7 -25.24 32.84 -11.78
N PRO A 8 -24.37 32.32 -10.88
CA PRO A 8 -24.07 30.90 -10.92
C PRO A 8 -24.28 30.34 -9.52
N ALA A 9 -25.54 30.11 -9.15
CA ALA A 9 -25.89 29.50 -7.86
C ALA A 9 -27.03 28.48 -7.98
N LEU A 10 -27.15 27.82 -9.14
CA LEU A 10 -28.18 26.81 -9.38
C LEU A 10 -27.63 25.40 -9.70
N VAL A 11 -26.43 25.09 -9.19
CA VAL A 11 -25.88 23.70 -9.26
C VAL A 11 -25.64 23.10 -7.87
N ALA A 12 -25.88 23.85 -6.78
CA ALA A 12 -25.51 23.43 -5.43
C ALA A 12 -26.66 22.81 -4.59
N ALA A 13 -27.79 22.42 -5.18
CA ALA A 13 -28.96 22.00 -4.38
C ALA A 13 -29.79 20.86 -4.98
N PHE A 14 -29.14 19.90 -5.64
CA PHE A 14 -29.71 18.55 -5.65
C PHE A 14 -28.89 17.70 -4.68
N PRO A 15 -29.44 17.29 -3.52
CA PRO A 15 -29.07 16.00 -3.02
C PRO A 15 -29.59 15.02 -4.08
N LEU A 16 -28.73 14.66 -5.04
CA LEU A 16 -28.83 13.34 -5.61
C LEU A 16 -28.87 12.47 -4.36
N ALA A 17 -30.01 11.84 -4.10
CA ALA A 17 -30.08 10.77 -3.15
C ALA A 17 -29.07 9.75 -3.67
N ALA A 18 -27.82 9.87 -3.22
CA ALA A 18 -26.87 8.81 -3.28
C ALA A 18 -27.51 7.74 -2.40
N THR A 19 -28.34 6.90 -3.01
CA THR A 19 -28.53 5.54 -2.55
C THR A 19 -27.14 4.92 -2.64
N ALA A 20 -26.32 5.23 -1.64
CA ALA A 20 -25.09 4.53 -1.36
C ALA A 20 -25.51 3.09 -1.12
N GLN A 21 -25.53 2.29 -2.19
CA GLN A 21 -25.58 0.86 -2.04
C GLN A 21 -24.40 0.52 -1.13
N THR A 22 -24.68 -0.18 -0.04
CA THR A 22 -23.69 -0.66 0.92
C THR A 22 -22.71 -1.59 0.22
N ASN A 23 -21.72 -1.01 -0.45
CA ASN A 23 -20.71 -1.74 -1.20
C ASN A 23 -19.34 -1.57 -0.56
N VAL A 24 -19.34 -1.61 0.78
CA VAL A 24 -18.13 -1.66 1.61
C VAL A 24 -17.99 -3.09 2.14
N THR A 25 -16.85 -3.70 1.86
CA THR A 25 -16.50 -5.04 2.29
C THR A 25 -15.36 -4.99 3.29
N LEU A 26 -15.54 -5.60 4.46
CA LEU A 26 -14.44 -5.94 5.37
C LEU A 26 -13.71 -7.17 4.81
N TYR A 27 -12.39 -7.10 4.69
CA TYR A 27 -11.54 -8.20 4.25
C TYR A 27 -10.29 -8.27 5.13
N GLY A 28 -9.55 -9.38 5.07
CA GLY A 28 -8.32 -9.52 5.83
C GLY A 28 -7.61 -10.86 5.63
N ILE A 29 -6.44 -10.96 6.24
CA ILE A 29 -5.63 -12.19 6.37
C ILE A 29 -5.26 -12.32 7.84
N ALA A 30 -5.44 -13.51 8.38
CA ALA A 30 -4.95 -13.92 9.69
C ALA A 30 -3.94 -15.05 9.48
N ASP A 31 -2.66 -14.79 9.76
CA ASP A 31 -1.56 -15.72 9.57
C ASP A 31 -0.81 -15.88 10.90
N ALA A 32 -0.88 -17.08 11.44
CA ALA A 32 -0.21 -17.49 12.66
C ALA A 32 0.58 -18.78 12.40
N ALA A 33 1.80 -18.85 12.92
CA ALA A 33 2.61 -20.06 12.92
C ALA A 33 3.09 -20.37 14.34
N VAL A 34 3.35 -21.64 14.63
CA VAL A 34 4.00 -22.06 15.88
C VAL A 34 5.39 -22.57 15.53
N GLY A 35 6.41 -22.12 16.24
CA GLY A 35 7.77 -22.58 16.00
C GLY A 35 8.72 -22.33 17.17
N ALA A 36 9.91 -22.92 17.06
CA ALA A 36 11.00 -22.66 17.98
C ALA A 36 11.82 -21.46 17.47
N ALA A 37 11.91 -20.41 18.28
CA ALA A 37 12.86 -19.33 18.08
C ALA A 37 14.21 -19.73 18.69
N ASP A 38 15.25 -19.81 17.87
CA ASP A 38 16.64 -19.85 18.35
C ASP A 38 17.06 -18.41 18.69
N ARG A 39 17.35 -18.15 19.96
CA ARG A 39 17.80 -16.84 20.47
C ARG A 39 19.26 -16.82 20.88
N GLY A 40 20.03 -17.82 20.45
CA GLY A 40 21.42 -18.00 20.84
C GLY A 40 21.60 -18.55 22.26
N SER A 41 22.83 -18.94 22.56
CA SER A 41 23.18 -19.74 23.73
C SER A 41 22.96 -19.05 25.08
N SER A 42 22.87 -17.71 25.13
CA SER A 42 22.70 -16.94 26.37
C SER A 42 21.23 -16.73 26.77
N VAL A 43 20.29 -16.88 25.83
CA VAL A 43 18.85 -16.64 26.06
C VAL A 43 18.04 -17.94 26.00
N GLY A 44 18.57 -18.97 25.32
CA GLY A 44 17.92 -20.26 25.16
C GLY A 44 16.79 -20.23 24.13
N ASN A 45 16.42 -21.41 23.64
CA ASN A 45 15.36 -21.54 22.64
C ASN A 45 13.99 -21.41 23.30
N SER A 46 13.03 -20.86 22.57
CA SER A 46 11.65 -20.74 23.06
C SER A 46 10.65 -21.14 22.00
N MET A 47 9.58 -21.83 22.40
CA MET A 47 8.41 -22.04 21.55
C MET A 47 7.53 -20.79 21.58
N GLN A 48 7.17 -20.28 20.41
CA GLN A 48 6.38 -19.07 20.27
C GLN A 48 5.35 -19.19 19.15
N VAL A 49 4.31 -18.37 19.25
CA VAL A 49 3.44 -18.06 18.13
C VAL A 49 4.08 -16.90 17.38
N PHE A 50 4.22 -17.04 16.07
CA PHE A 50 4.69 -16.00 15.17
C PHE A 50 3.53 -15.47 14.35
N SER A 51 3.45 -14.16 14.20
CA SER A 51 2.49 -13.53 13.28
C SER A 51 3.10 -13.33 11.90
N GLY A 52 2.32 -13.65 10.87
CA GLY A 52 2.60 -13.25 9.50
C GLY A 52 3.83 -13.91 8.89
N VAL A 53 4.05 -15.19 9.20
CA VAL A 53 5.17 -15.96 8.65
C VAL A 53 5.03 -16.03 7.14
N GLN A 54 3.87 -16.44 6.61
CA GLN A 54 3.68 -16.51 5.16
C GLN A 54 3.25 -15.15 4.56
N SER A 55 2.32 -14.47 5.21
CA SER A 55 1.77 -13.19 4.79
C SER A 55 1.45 -12.35 6.01
N THR A 56 1.75 -11.05 5.98
CA THR A 56 1.38 -10.16 7.08
C THR A 56 -0.12 -10.22 7.40
N SER A 57 -0.42 -10.49 8.68
CA SER A 57 -1.76 -10.39 9.25
C SER A 57 -2.28 -8.96 9.13
N ARG A 58 -3.51 -8.81 8.63
CA ARG A 58 -4.10 -7.51 8.29
C ARG A 58 -5.61 -7.58 8.15
N PHE A 59 -6.27 -6.45 8.32
CA PHE A 59 -7.66 -6.26 7.93
C PHE A 59 -7.83 -4.97 7.15
N GLY A 60 -8.93 -4.84 6.43
CA GLY A 60 -9.20 -3.64 5.66
C GLY A 60 -10.65 -3.51 5.22
N LEU A 61 -11.00 -2.29 4.83
CA LEU A 61 -12.29 -1.93 4.27
C LEU A 61 -12.09 -1.56 2.81
N ARG A 62 -12.80 -2.22 1.90
CA ARG A 62 -12.78 -1.91 0.47
C ARG A 62 -14.16 -1.47 0.03
N GLY A 63 -14.22 -0.36 -0.70
CA GLY A 63 -15.46 0.19 -1.24
C GLY A 63 -15.42 0.36 -2.75
N SER A 64 -16.56 0.20 -3.41
CA SER A 64 -16.73 0.56 -4.83
C SER A 64 -18.13 1.13 -5.08
N GLU A 65 -18.22 2.26 -5.77
CA GLU A 65 -19.49 2.87 -6.17
C GLU A 65 -19.51 3.02 -7.69
N ASP A 66 -20.57 2.55 -8.34
CA ASP A 66 -20.77 2.73 -9.78
C ASP A 66 -21.25 4.17 -10.04
N LEU A 67 -20.49 4.91 -10.84
CA LEU A 67 -20.80 6.28 -11.24
C LEU A 67 -21.51 6.34 -12.60
N GLY A 68 -21.78 5.18 -13.20
CA GLY A 68 -22.38 5.04 -14.53
C GLY A 68 -21.35 5.05 -15.66
N GLY A 69 -21.77 4.60 -16.84
CA GLY A 69 -20.93 4.64 -18.06
C GLY A 69 -19.64 3.81 -17.97
N GLY A 70 -19.57 2.83 -17.06
CA GLY A 70 -18.37 2.03 -16.80
C GLY A 70 -17.32 2.71 -15.93
N LEU A 71 -17.63 3.85 -15.31
CA LEU A 71 -16.79 4.55 -14.34
C LEU A 71 -17.19 4.17 -12.91
N LYS A 72 -16.22 3.97 -12.04
CA LYS A 72 -16.42 3.67 -10.62
C LYS A 72 -15.57 4.56 -9.73
N ALA A 73 -16.11 4.96 -8.58
CA ALA A 73 -15.32 5.43 -7.45
C ALA A 73 -14.90 4.22 -6.61
N VAL A 74 -13.66 4.21 -6.14
CA VAL A 74 -13.11 3.11 -5.33
C VAL A 74 -12.37 3.64 -4.11
N MET A 75 -12.37 2.87 -3.02
CA MET A 75 -11.58 3.16 -1.83
C MET A 75 -11.00 1.88 -1.23
N ASN A 76 -9.87 2.01 -0.55
CA ASN A 76 -9.30 0.93 0.25
C ASN A 76 -8.52 1.47 1.45
N LEU A 77 -8.89 0.99 2.64
CA LEU A 77 -8.22 1.24 3.91
C LEU A 77 -7.72 -0.10 4.46
N GLU A 78 -6.43 -0.25 4.73
CA GLU A 78 -5.81 -1.50 5.19
C GLU A 78 -4.87 -1.24 6.37
N ALA A 79 -5.10 -1.97 7.46
CA ALA A 79 -4.36 -1.95 8.72
C ALA A 79 -3.69 -3.31 8.96
N GLY A 80 -2.44 -3.31 9.39
CA GLY A 80 -1.72 -4.53 9.77
C GLY A 80 -1.68 -4.72 11.28
N TYR A 81 -1.73 -5.97 11.71
CA TYR A 81 -1.67 -6.33 13.13
C TYR A 81 -0.89 -7.62 13.33
N SER A 82 -0.33 -7.78 14.52
CA SER A 82 0.30 -9.00 15.02
C SER A 82 -0.77 -9.89 15.64
N ILE A 83 -0.94 -11.11 15.13
CA ILE A 83 -2.00 -12.01 15.62
C ILE A 83 -1.65 -12.68 16.96
N ASP A 84 -0.37 -12.70 17.33
CA ASP A 84 0.13 -13.26 18.59
C ASP A 84 -0.11 -12.35 19.79
N ASP A 85 -0.03 -11.03 19.61
CA ASP A 85 -0.17 -10.06 20.72
C ASP A 85 -1.14 -8.88 20.46
N GLY A 86 -1.71 -8.79 19.25
CA GLY A 86 -2.66 -7.74 18.86
C GLY A 86 -2.04 -6.38 18.55
N THR A 87 -0.71 -6.25 18.57
CA THR A 87 -0.03 -4.98 18.29
C THR A 87 -0.11 -4.60 16.82
N SER A 88 0.09 -3.31 16.50
CA SER A 88 0.21 -2.87 15.11
C SER A 88 1.48 -3.45 14.46
N ASP A 89 1.40 -3.91 13.21
CA ASP A 89 2.58 -4.37 12.44
C ASP A 89 3.57 -3.23 12.09
N ALA A 90 3.21 -2.00 12.45
CA ALA A 90 4.02 -0.81 12.32
C ALA A 90 3.86 0.06 13.59
N SER A 91 4.94 0.14 14.36
CA SER A 91 4.98 0.72 15.71
C SER A 91 4.88 2.26 15.76
N SER A 92 4.98 2.96 14.61
CA SER A 92 5.03 4.42 14.56
C SER A 92 4.18 5.07 13.45
N SER A 93 3.17 4.36 12.92
CA SER A 93 2.32 4.84 11.83
C SER A 93 0.84 4.93 12.22
N GLY A 94 0.06 5.69 11.46
CA GLY A 94 -1.40 5.77 11.65
C GLY A 94 -2.12 4.45 11.38
N LEU A 95 -3.41 4.39 11.75
CA LEU A 95 -4.25 3.18 11.73
C LEU A 95 -4.29 2.41 10.41
N PHE A 96 -4.24 3.10 9.26
CA PHE A 96 -4.26 2.49 7.92
C PHE A 96 -2.90 2.62 7.24
N GLN A 97 -1.88 2.12 7.92
CA GLN A 97 -0.47 2.19 7.51
C GLN A 97 -0.14 1.39 6.25
N ARG A 98 -1.01 0.45 5.85
CA ARG A 98 -0.74 -0.41 4.70
C ARG A 98 -1.31 0.17 3.42
N ARG A 99 -2.59 0.54 3.42
CA ARG A 99 -3.24 1.23 2.30
C ARG A 99 -4.22 2.24 2.84
N ALA A 100 -4.22 3.44 2.30
CA ALA A 100 -5.24 4.44 2.56
C ALA A 100 -5.46 5.23 1.28
N VAL A 101 -6.37 4.76 0.43
CA VAL A 101 -6.59 5.31 -0.91
C VAL A 101 -8.05 5.52 -1.23
N VAL A 102 -8.29 6.53 -2.07
CA VAL A 102 -9.51 6.75 -2.84
C VAL A 102 -9.14 6.94 -4.30
N GLY A 103 -10.06 6.71 -5.23
CA GLY A 103 -9.76 6.88 -6.63
C GLY A 103 -10.89 6.56 -7.58
N LEU A 104 -10.54 6.50 -8.87
CA LEU A 104 -11.44 6.20 -9.97
C LEU A 104 -10.93 5.00 -10.77
N GLU A 105 -11.86 4.18 -11.20
CA GLU A 105 -11.63 3.03 -12.07
C GLU A 105 -12.56 3.06 -13.27
N GLY A 106 -12.05 2.70 -14.45
CA GLY A 106 -12.88 2.55 -15.65
C GLY A 106 -12.08 1.97 -16.81
N GLY A 107 -12.54 2.20 -18.04
CA GLY A 107 -11.86 1.72 -19.26
C GLY A 107 -10.42 2.20 -19.42
N PHE A 108 -10.03 3.28 -18.74
CA PHE A 108 -8.66 3.81 -18.70
C PHE A 108 -7.75 3.11 -17.68
N GLY A 109 -8.26 2.19 -16.87
CA GLY A 109 -7.56 1.55 -15.76
C GLY A 109 -7.98 2.15 -14.42
N THR A 110 -7.06 2.21 -13.47
CA THR A 110 -7.31 2.69 -12.10
C THR A 110 -6.34 3.81 -11.76
N VAL A 111 -6.86 4.92 -11.24
CA VAL A 111 -6.10 6.03 -10.67
C VAL A 111 -6.46 6.13 -9.19
N LEU A 112 -5.46 6.01 -8.31
CA LEU A 112 -5.62 6.08 -6.86
C LEU A 112 -4.81 7.25 -6.29
N LEU A 113 -5.37 7.90 -5.28
CA LEU A 113 -4.76 8.98 -4.51
C LEU A 113 -4.63 8.53 -3.06
N GLY A 114 -3.45 8.75 -2.46
CA GLY A 114 -3.22 8.54 -1.03
C GLY A 114 -1.97 7.72 -0.74
N ARG A 115 -2.14 6.68 0.07
CA ARG A 115 -1.06 5.77 0.48
C ARG A 115 -1.24 4.39 -0.12
N ASP A 116 -0.37 3.99 -1.03
CA ASP A 116 -0.41 2.66 -1.64
C ASP A 116 0.97 2.09 -1.93
N TYR A 117 0.99 0.83 -2.35
CA TYR A 117 2.18 0.12 -2.79
C TYR A 117 2.82 0.78 -4.02
N THR A 118 4.15 0.74 -4.09
CA THR A 118 4.89 1.27 -5.24
C THR A 118 4.95 0.25 -6.38
N PRO A 119 5.17 0.69 -7.64
CA PRO A 119 5.36 -0.23 -8.77
C PRO A 119 6.48 -1.25 -8.53
N GLY A 120 7.62 -0.81 -7.97
CA GLY A 120 8.73 -1.69 -7.64
C GLY A 120 8.34 -2.77 -6.64
N TYR A 121 7.62 -2.40 -5.58
CA TYR A 121 7.09 -3.37 -4.62
C TYR A 121 6.14 -4.36 -5.29
N THR A 122 5.16 -3.87 -6.06
CA THR A 122 4.20 -4.73 -6.77
C THR A 122 4.89 -5.71 -7.71
N LEU A 123 5.91 -5.26 -8.44
CA LEU A 123 6.67 -6.12 -9.35
C LEU A 123 7.50 -7.18 -8.62
N ALA A 124 8.09 -6.82 -7.49
CA ALA A 124 8.77 -7.81 -6.66
C ALA A 124 7.80 -8.89 -6.16
N GLN A 125 6.52 -8.56 -5.91
CA GLN A 125 5.56 -9.55 -5.40
C GLN A 125 5.21 -10.58 -6.46
N ILE A 126 5.04 -10.14 -7.70
CA ILE A 126 4.67 -11.05 -8.79
C ILE A 126 5.84 -11.92 -9.25
N SER A 127 7.09 -11.51 -8.96
CA SER A 127 8.29 -12.27 -9.32
C SER A 127 8.74 -13.25 -8.24
N ASP A 128 8.29 -13.09 -6.99
CA ASP A 128 8.67 -13.99 -5.90
C ASP A 128 7.78 -15.25 -5.91
N VAL A 129 8.38 -16.36 -6.34
CA VAL A 129 7.73 -17.68 -6.40
C VAL A 129 7.29 -18.19 -5.02
N MET A 130 7.99 -17.78 -3.96
CA MET A 130 7.71 -18.21 -2.58
C MET A 130 6.85 -17.20 -1.81
N SER A 131 6.37 -16.16 -2.50
CA SER A 131 5.38 -15.19 -1.99
C SER A 131 5.74 -14.62 -0.61
N TYR A 132 6.96 -14.08 -0.45
CA TYR A 132 7.41 -13.29 0.72
C TYR A 132 7.38 -13.97 2.10
N GLY A 133 6.94 -15.21 2.19
CA GLY A 133 6.63 -15.84 3.46
C GLY A 133 7.67 -16.84 3.97
N LEU A 134 8.59 -17.22 3.07
CA LEU A 134 9.43 -18.39 3.27
C LEU A 134 10.89 -18.05 2.94
N PHE A 135 11.76 -19.05 3.03
CA PHE A 135 13.18 -18.90 2.78
C PHE A 135 13.47 -18.24 1.41
N GLY A 136 14.45 -17.33 1.37
CA GLY A 136 14.86 -16.65 0.12
C GLY A 136 14.00 -15.45 -0.30
N ASN A 137 13.20 -14.89 0.63
CA ASN A 137 12.33 -13.74 0.38
C ASN A 137 13.08 -12.52 -0.24
N LEU A 138 12.61 -12.08 -1.41
CA LEU A 138 13.15 -10.94 -2.15
C LEU A 138 13.01 -9.60 -1.40
N LEU A 139 12.09 -9.47 -0.44
CA LEU A 139 11.93 -8.32 0.46
C LEU A 139 13.08 -8.16 1.45
N ALA A 140 13.89 -9.19 1.71
CA ALA A 140 15.11 -9.04 2.51
C ALA A 140 16.11 -8.07 1.85
N VAL A 141 15.93 -7.78 0.55
CA VAL A 141 16.69 -6.80 -0.23
C VAL A 141 16.00 -5.42 -0.24
N GLN A 142 14.77 -5.29 0.29
CA GLN A 142 14.03 -4.02 0.31
C GLN A 142 14.37 -3.14 1.53
N SER A 143 15.36 -2.28 1.31
CA SER A 143 15.34 -0.85 1.64
C SER A 143 15.63 -0.36 3.09
N PRO A 144 16.29 0.82 3.23
CA PRO A 144 16.73 1.43 4.51
C PRO A 144 15.62 1.87 5.48
N TRP A 145 14.36 1.76 5.05
CA TRP A 145 13.19 2.30 5.75
C TRP A 145 12.29 1.15 6.17
N GLY A 146 12.79 0.35 7.12
CA GLY A 146 12.02 -0.56 7.97
C GLY A 146 11.12 -1.58 7.28
N THR A 147 11.60 -2.81 7.15
CA THR A 147 10.72 -3.98 7.02
C THR A 147 10.01 -4.24 8.36
N SER A 148 8.72 -4.58 8.29
CA SER A 148 7.88 -4.97 9.41
C SER A 148 8.56 -6.02 10.31
N ALA A 149 8.45 -5.85 11.63
CA ALA A 149 8.87 -6.82 12.62
C ALA A 149 8.11 -8.14 12.38
N GLY A 150 8.79 -9.18 11.88
CA GLY A 150 8.17 -10.45 11.55
C GLY A 150 8.99 -11.37 10.63
N SER A 151 9.99 -10.85 9.91
CA SER A 151 10.95 -11.67 9.15
C SER A 151 11.94 -12.40 10.06
N SER A 152 11.43 -13.40 10.79
CA SER A 152 12.24 -14.33 11.57
C SER A 152 13.02 -15.26 10.62
N GLY A 153 14.24 -14.85 10.26
CA GLY A 153 15.20 -15.72 9.56
C GLY A 153 15.87 -15.14 8.31
N ALA A 154 15.44 -13.98 7.81
CA ALA A 154 16.25 -13.25 6.85
C ALA A 154 17.25 -12.40 7.64
N ALA A 155 18.54 -12.73 7.56
CA ALA A 155 19.58 -11.77 7.89
C ALA A 155 19.24 -10.49 7.15
N GLN A 156 18.92 -9.42 7.89
CA GLN A 156 18.87 -8.08 7.30
C GLN A 156 20.24 -7.91 6.65
N ILE A 157 20.31 -8.00 5.33
CA ILE A 157 21.49 -7.51 4.63
C ILE A 157 21.46 -6.03 4.97
N ALA A 158 22.34 -5.61 5.86
CA ALA A 158 22.62 -4.21 6.15
C ALA A 158 23.20 -3.59 4.88
N ALA A 159 22.36 -3.46 3.85
CA ALA A 159 22.65 -2.63 2.71
C ALA A 159 22.75 -1.22 3.31
N PRO A 160 23.85 -0.49 3.06
CA PRO A 160 23.94 0.90 3.48
C PRO A 160 22.65 1.61 3.07
N ALA A 161 22.18 2.50 3.94
CA ALA A 161 20.88 3.17 3.90
C ALA A 161 20.59 4.02 2.64
N SER A 162 21.34 3.83 1.56
CA SER A 162 21.44 4.72 0.43
C SER A 162 21.37 4.04 -0.94
N ASN A 163 21.28 2.70 -1.11
CA ASN A 163 21.50 2.22 -2.50
C ASN A 163 20.89 0.91 -3.05
N LEU A 164 19.94 0.21 -2.42
CA LEU A 164 19.39 -1.02 -3.05
C LEU A 164 17.87 -1.24 -2.95
N GLY A 165 17.12 -0.33 -2.32
CA GLY A 165 15.70 -0.58 -2.04
C GLY A 165 14.74 0.39 -2.72
N TYR A 166 13.65 -0.14 -3.28
CA TYR A 166 12.45 0.63 -3.60
C TYR A 166 11.54 0.68 -2.36
N ALA A 167 10.89 1.82 -2.11
CA ALA A 167 9.94 1.96 -1.01
C ALA A 167 8.78 0.97 -1.19
N SER A 168 8.34 0.30 -0.12
CA SER A 168 7.23 -0.67 -0.21
C SER A 168 5.90 0.04 -0.48
N ARG A 169 5.65 1.13 0.25
CA ARG A 169 4.47 2.00 0.14
C ARG A 169 4.90 3.44 0.32
N VAL A 170 4.16 4.36 -0.29
CA VAL A 170 4.35 5.81 -0.11
C VAL A 170 3.02 6.48 0.12
N SER A 171 2.99 7.52 0.96
CA SER A 171 1.84 8.41 1.11
C SER A 171 1.94 9.58 0.12
N ASN A 172 0.87 10.38 0.02
CA ASN A 172 0.77 11.52 -0.91
C ASN A 172 1.06 11.12 -2.37
N GLY A 173 0.69 9.89 -2.74
CA GLY A 173 0.92 9.31 -4.05
C GLY A 173 -0.28 9.43 -4.97
N LEU A 174 0.01 9.76 -6.23
CA LEU A 174 -0.83 9.46 -7.39
C LEU A 174 -0.33 8.14 -7.99
N HIS A 175 -1.15 7.11 -7.90
CA HIS A 175 -0.86 5.78 -8.40
C HIS A 175 -1.74 5.52 -9.63
N TYR A 176 -1.15 5.09 -10.72
CA TYR A 176 -1.85 4.67 -11.92
C TYR A 176 -1.56 3.20 -12.21
N THR A 177 -2.60 2.45 -12.56
CA THR A 177 -2.49 1.10 -13.10
C THR A 177 -3.30 1.01 -14.39
N SER A 178 -2.66 0.63 -15.48
CA SER A 178 -3.34 0.48 -16.78
C SER A 178 -4.34 -0.69 -16.77
N PRO A 179 -5.29 -0.72 -17.72
CA PRO A 179 -5.95 -1.96 -18.12
C PRO A 179 -4.91 -2.98 -18.59
N VAL A 180 -5.36 -4.22 -18.81
CA VAL A 180 -4.53 -5.18 -19.55
C VAL A 180 -4.48 -4.74 -21.01
N ILE A 181 -3.29 -4.38 -21.48
CA ILE A 181 -2.98 -3.94 -22.84
C ILE A 181 -2.53 -5.16 -23.65
N ALA A 182 -2.99 -5.26 -24.90
CA ALA A 182 -2.48 -6.17 -25.94
C ALA A 182 -2.00 -7.56 -25.43
N GLY A 183 -2.94 -8.39 -24.98
CA GLY A 183 -2.68 -9.81 -24.71
C GLY A 183 -1.95 -10.14 -23.41
N GLY A 184 -1.73 -9.18 -22.50
CA GLY A 184 -1.20 -9.49 -21.16
C GLY A 184 -0.35 -8.41 -20.49
N LEU A 185 -0.08 -7.28 -21.15
CA LEU A 185 0.76 -6.22 -20.61
C LEU A 185 -0.02 -5.36 -19.60
N ARG A 186 0.59 -5.05 -18.47
CA ARG A 186 0.04 -4.12 -17.47
C ARG A 186 1.14 -3.18 -16.99
N ILE A 187 0.87 -1.88 -17.08
CA ILE A 187 1.77 -0.81 -16.68
C ILE A 187 1.29 -0.21 -15.36
N ARG A 188 2.23 0.14 -14.49
CA ARG A 188 2.01 0.85 -13.24
C ARG A 188 2.92 2.05 -13.18
N ALA A 189 2.38 3.20 -12.79
CA ALA A 189 3.13 4.42 -12.60
C ALA A 189 2.77 5.06 -11.26
N LEU A 190 3.72 5.76 -10.68
CA LEU A 190 3.60 6.42 -9.39
C LEU A 190 4.35 7.75 -9.44
N TYR A 191 3.70 8.77 -8.91
CA TYR A 191 4.34 9.99 -8.44
C TYR A 191 3.84 10.28 -7.03
N ALA A 192 4.74 10.44 -6.07
CA ALA A 192 4.41 10.85 -4.71
C ALA A 192 5.24 12.05 -4.31
N SER A 193 4.58 13.07 -3.77
CA SER A 193 5.29 14.19 -3.14
C SER A 193 5.71 13.82 -1.73
N GLY A 194 6.88 14.28 -1.29
CA GLY A 194 7.25 14.18 0.12
C GLY A 194 6.19 14.80 1.05
N GLU A 195 6.08 14.25 2.25
CA GLU A 195 5.23 14.76 3.35
C GLU A 195 5.71 16.19 3.73
N ARG A 196 4.79 17.10 4.11
CA ARG A 196 5.14 18.45 4.59
C ARG A 196 5.77 18.38 5.98
N ASP A 197 6.72 19.28 6.26
CA ASP A 197 7.26 19.50 7.61
C ASP A 197 6.15 19.95 8.57
N VAL A 198 6.14 19.38 9.78
CA VAL A 198 5.30 19.86 10.88
C VAL A 198 5.94 21.13 11.44
N ASP A 199 5.09 22.15 11.63
CA ASP A 199 5.36 23.53 12.03
C ASP A 199 6.49 23.73 13.06
N THR A 200 7.73 23.88 12.58
CA THR A 200 8.82 24.55 13.30
C THR A 200 9.75 25.13 12.24
N ALA A 201 10.09 26.42 12.36
CA ALA A 201 10.78 27.26 11.36
C ALA A 201 12.19 26.79 10.91
N THR A 202 12.58 25.53 11.15
CA THR A 202 13.94 25.01 11.01
C THR A 202 14.03 23.73 10.18
N VAL A 203 12.92 23.08 9.80
CA VAL A 203 12.96 21.84 9.02
C VAL A 203 12.55 22.14 7.57
N LYS A 204 13.47 21.85 6.64
CA LYS A 204 13.21 21.88 5.18
C LYS A 204 12.67 20.53 4.75
N LYS A 205 11.77 20.53 3.77
CA LYS A 205 11.14 19.37 3.11
C LYS A 205 12.08 18.16 3.09
N SER A 206 12.05 17.33 4.13
CA SER A 206 13.11 16.33 4.34
C SER A 206 12.87 15.06 3.53
N ALA A 207 11.61 14.80 3.15
CA ALA A 207 11.26 13.73 2.23
C ALA A 207 11.26 14.28 0.78
N GLY A 208 12.16 13.78 -0.05
CA GLY A 208 12.15 14.03 -1.49
C GLY A 208 10.87 13.50 -2.16
N ASN A 209 10.67 13.82 -3.44
CA ASN A 209 9.60 13.21 -4.21
C ASN A 209 10.00 11.78 -4.59
N VAL A 210 9.02 10.87 -4.67
CA VAL A 210 9.21 9.50 -5.14
C VAL A 210 8.52 9.32 -6.48
N MET A 211 9.22 8.70 -7.42
CA MET A 211 8.67 8.33 -8.72
C MET A 211 8.92 6.85 -8.96
N GLY A 212 7.98 6.18 -9.61
CA GLY A 212 8.13 4.78 -9.96
C GLY A 212 7.36 4.44 -11.22
N VAL A 213 7.93 3.56 -12.03
CA VAL A 213 7.26 2.94 -13.17
C VAL A 213 7.57 1.45 -13.16
N GLY A 214 6.61 0.64 -13.55
CA GLY A 214 6.77 -0.81 -13.64
C GLY A 214 5.87 -1.39 -14.71
N ALA A 215 6.33 -2.44 -15.37
CA ALA A 215 5.56 -3.18 -16.35
C ALA A 215 5.61 -4.68 -16.01
N SER A 216 4.48 -5.34 -16.13
CA SER A 216 4.35 -6.79 -16.00
C SER A 216 3.65 -7.32 -17.24
N TYR A 217 4.16 -8.40 -17.83
CA TYR A 217 3.53 -9.08 -18.96
C TYR A 217 3.18 -10.50 -18.55
N ALA A 218 1.92 -10.87 -18.70
CA ALA A 218 1.42 -12.20 -18.41
C ALA A 218 0.48 -12.66 -19.53
N SER A 219 1.02 -13.43 -20.48
CA SER A 219 0.28 -13.97 -21.62
C SER A 219 0.40 -15.50 -21.76
N GLY A 220 0.95 -16.18 -20.75
CA GLY A 220 1.33 -17.61 -20.84
C GLY A 220 2.41 -17.89 -21.91
N PRO A 221 2.92 -19.13 -21.99
CA PRO A 221 2.95 -19.87 -23.25
C PRO A 221 1.53 -20.27 -23.71
#